data_AF-A0A9E5YKA1-F1
#
_entry.id   AF-A0A9E5YKA1-F1
#
_cell.length_a   1.000
_cell.length_b   1.000
_cell.length_c   1.000
_cell.angle_alpha   90.00
_cell.angle_beta   90.00
_cell.angle_gamma   90.00
#
_symmetry.space_group_name_H-M   'P 1'
#
loop_
_entity.id
_entity.type
_entity.pdbx_description
1 polymer ?
#
loop_
_entity_poly.entity_id
_entity_poly.type
_entity_poly.pdbx_seq_one_letter_code
_entity_poly.pdbx_strand_id
1 'polypeptide(L)' 'MKFFIAEQNLGSGATKEQAEKVIELLKEKGWDVDYGVGKNVAIEVSEFGQEEKIQDRFADDFMTFAAQVEEQEG' A
#
# COMPACT_ATOMS: atom_id res chain seq x y z
N MET A 1 4.95 6.44 10.62
CA MET A 1 4.21 5.15 10.67
C MET A 1 4.60 4.39 9.44
N LYS A 2 5.13 3.17 9.61
CA LYS A 2 5.57 2.34 8.50
C LYS A 2 4.53 1.28 8.17
N PHE A 3 4.18 1.17 6.89
CA PHE A 3 3.22 0.20 6.36
C PHE A 3 3.94 -0.92 5.64
N PHE A 4 3.41 -2.14 5.75
CA PHE A 4 3.87 -3.27 4.95
C PHE A 4 2.74 -3.74 4.04
N ILE A 5 3.02 -3.77 2.74
CA ILE A 5 2.13 -4.34 1.74
C ILE A 5 2.63 -5.74 1.40
N ALA A 6 1.77 -6.71 1.61
CA ALA A 6 1.97 -8.06 1.16
C ALA A 6 1.57 -8.21 -0.31
N GLU A 7 2.39 -8.92 -1.08
CA GLU A 7 2.12 -9.26 -2.48
C GLU A 7 0.71 -9.84 -2.71
N GLN A 8 0.25 -10.74 -1.82
CA GLN A 8 -1.08 -11.33 -1.88
C GLN A 8 -2.25 -10.34 -1.79
N ASN A 9 -2.02 -9.13 -1.27
CA ASN A 9 -3.06 -8.11 -1.07
C ASN A 9 -3.20 -7.13 -2.25
N LEU A 10 -2.33 -7.21 -3.25
CA LEU A 10 -2.46 -6.44 -4.49
C LEU A 10 -3.40 -7.12 -5.50
N GLY A 11 -3.94 -8.29 -5.16
CA GLY A 11 -4.81 -9.09 -6.01
C GLY A 11 -4.06 -10.28 -6.62
N SER A 12 -4.72 -11.42 -6.72
CA SER A 12 -4.11 -12.67 -7.24
C SER A 12 -3.71 -12.62 -8.72
N GLY A 13 -4.02 -11.52 -9.43
CA GLY A 13 -3.60 -11.27 -10.80
C GLY A 13 -2.59 -10.13 -10.96
N ALA A 14 -2.21 -9.44 -9.87
CA ALA A 14 -1.27 -8.32 -9.97
C ALA A 14 0.13 -8.82 -10.35
N THR A 15 0.72 -8.23 -11.38
CA THR A 15 2.10 -8.52 -11.76
C THR A 15 3.06 -7.86 -10.76
N LYS A 16 4.29 -8.36 -10.73
CA LYS A 16 5.36 -7.75 -9.92
C LYS A 16 5.60 -6.27 -10.31
N GLU A 17 5.51 -5.94 -11.60
CA GLU A 17 5.67 -4.55 -12.06
C GLU A 17 4.52 -3.66 -11.57
N GLN A 18 3.29 -4.16 -11.60
CA GLN A 18 2.14 -3.45 -11.03
C GLN A 18 2.31 -3.21 -9.53
N ALA A 19 2.79 -4.22 -8.80
CA ALA A 19 3.10 -4.10 -7.39
C ALA A 19 4.13 -3.00 -7.11
N GLU A 20 5.26 -3.03 -7.83
CA GLU A 20 6.33 -2.05 -7.72
C GLU A 20 5.83 -0.62 -8.00
N LYS A 21 4.98 -0.46 -9.02
CA LYS A 21 4.39 0.85 -9.38
C LYS A 21 3.44 1.40 -8.31
N VAL A 22 2.60 0.56 -7.71
CA VAL A 22 1.73 0.99 -6.59
C VAL A 22 2.57 1.44 -5.39
N ILE A 23 3.67 0.74 -5.08
CA ILE A 23 4.56 1.10 -3.98
C ILE A 23 5.28 2.41 -4.26
N GLU A 24 5.72 2.64 -5.50
CA GLU A 24 6.34 3.89 -5.92
C GLU A 24 5.39 5.07 -5.74
N LEU A 25 4.14 4.96 -6.22
CA LEU A 25 3.11 6.00 -6.06
C LEU A 25 2.82 6.32 -4.59
N LEU A 26 2.77 5.30 -3.72
CA LEU A 26 2.59 5.49 -2.28
C LEU A 26 3.78 6.23 -1.65
N LYS A 27 5.01 5.90 -2.05
CA LYS A 27 6.22 6.59 -1.56
C LYS A 27 6.28 8.03 -2.06
N GLU A 28 5.93 8.28 -3.32
CA GLU A 28 5.84 9.64 -3.87
C GLU A 28 4.79 10.49 -3.14
N LYS A 29 3.69 9.86 -2.73
CA LYS A 29 2.65 10.50 -1.91
C LYS A 29 3.13 10.85 -0.48
N GLY A 30 4.24 10.25 -0.03
CA GLY A 30 4.85 10.47 1.27
C GLY A 30 4.61 9.35 2.29
N TRP A 31 4.10 8.19 1.87
CA TRP A 31 3.94 7.02 2.73
C TRP A 31 5.27 6.26 2.90
N ASP A 32 5.58 5.85 4.12
CA ASP A 32 6.69 4.94 4.40
C ASP A 32 6.20 3.50 4.28
N VAL A 33 6.52 2.85 3.16
CA VAL A 33 5.98 1.54 2.76
C VAL A 33 7.08 0.54 2.41
N ASP A 34 7.03 -0.63 3.03
CA ASP A 34 7.78 -1.83 2.63
C ASP A 34 6.86 -2.82 1.89
N TYR A 35 7.48 -3.66 1.06
CA TYR A 35 6.79 -4.67 0.27
C TYR A 35 7.50 -6.02 0.32
N GLY A 36 6.72 -7.10 0.37
CA GLY A 36 7.24 -8.46 0.24
C GLY A 36 6.23 -9.55 0.52
N VAL A 37 6.74 -10.75 0.79
CA VAL A 37 5.94 -11.94 1.13
C VAL A 37 5.63 -11.92 2.63
N GLY A 38 4.39 -11.56 3.00
CA GLY A 38 3.96 -11.43 4.39
C GLY A 38 2.46 -11.16 4.51
N LYS A 39 1.96 -10.69 5.66
CA LYS A 39 0.59 -10.13 5.79
C LYS A 39 0.68 -8.61 5.84
N ASN A 40 -0.35 -7.87 5.44
CA ASN A 40 -0.35 -6.41 5.67
C ASN A 40 -0.31 -6.16 7.18
N VAL A 41 0.71 -5.44 7.64
CA VAL A 41 0.85 -5.05 9.05
C VAL A 41 1.38 -3.62 9.08
N ALA A 42 0.83 -2.81 9.98
CA ALA A 42 1.50 -1.59 10.40
C ALA A 42 2.70 -1.99 11.26
N ILE A 43 3.92 -1.73 10.80
CA ILE A 43 5.16 -2.20 11.45
C ILE A 43 5.61 -1.24 12.55
N GLU A 44 5.25 0.04 12.46
CA GLU A 44 5.68 1.05 13.42
C GLU A 44 4.52 1.95 13.84
N VAL A 45 4.08 1.77 15.09
CA VAL A 45 2.99 2.55 15.68
C VAL A 45 3.43 3.07 17.05
N SER A 46 3.66 4.39 17.15
CA SER A 46 4.12 5.06 18.38
C SER A 46 3.14 6.14 18.89
N GLU A 47 1.97 6.33 18.28
CA GLU A 47 1.06 7.44 18.63
C GLU A 47 -0.38 6.98 18.81
N PHE A 48 -0.79 6.86 20.07
CA PHE A 48 -2.15 6.49 20.48
C PHE A 48 -3.19 7.52 19.99
N GLY A 49 -4.14 7.08 19.17
CA GLY A 49 -5.41 7.79 18.92
C GLY A 49 -5.56 8.54 17.58
N GLN A 50 -4.52 8.61 16.74
CA GLN A 50 -4.64 9.06 15.34
C GLN A 50 -4.51 7.90 14.33
N GLU A 51 -4.29 6.68 14.81
CA GLU A 51 -3.96 5.51 14.00
C GLU A 51 -5.06 5.16 13.00
N GLU A 52 -6.33 5.20 13.42
CA GLU A 52 -7.48 4.86 12.57
C GLU A 52 -7.55 5.79 11.35
N LYS A 53 -7.43 7.11 11.54
CA LYS A 53 -7.49 8.09 10.43
C LYS A 53 -6.32 7.96 9.47
N ILE A 54 -5.14 7.62 9.97
CA ILE A 54 -3.94 7.45 9.15
C ILE A 54 -4.04 6.14 8.36
N GLN A 55 -4.56 5.07 8.98
CA GLN A 55 -4.81 3.79 8.33
C GLN A 55 -5.90 3.90 7.26
N ASP A 56 -6.99 4.62 7.53
CA ASP A 56 -8.06 4.87 6.56
C ASP A 56 -7.53 5.62 5.33
N ARG A 57 -6.76 6.69 5.55
CA ARG A 57 -6.14 7.45 4.45
C ARG A 57 -5.16 6.60 3.65
N PHE A 58 -4.38 5.77 4.32
CA PHE A 58 -3.48 4.84 3.65
C PHE A 58 -4.26 3.83 2.80
N ALA A 59 -5.35 3.29 3.32
CA ALA A 59 -6.21 2.35 2.59
C ALA A 59 -6.86 3.02 1.36
N ASP A 60 -7.35 4.25 1.49
CA ASP A 60 -7.93 5.02 0.38
C ASP A 60 -6.90 5.27 -0.73
N ASP A 61 -5.69 5.73 -0.37
CA ASP A 61 -4.60 5.97 -1.32
C ASP A 61 -4.14 4.66 -1.98
N PHE A 62 -4.00 3.58 -1.21
CA PHE A 62 -3.64 2.25 -1.73
C PHE A 62 -4.66 1.75 -2.77
N MET A 63 -5.95 1.80 -2.46
CA MET A 63 -7.01 1.35 -3.38
C MET A 63 -7.06 2.21 -4.65
N THR A 64 -6.85 3.53 -4.51
CA THR A 64 -6.81 4.45 -5.65
C THR A 64 -5.67 4.13 -6.61
N PHE A 65 -4.45 3.93 -6.08
CA PHE A 65 -3.29 3.61 -6.90
C PHE A 65 -3.35 2.20 -7.48
N ALA A 66 -3.86 1.23 -6.73
CA ALA A 66 -4.08 -0.13 -7.24
C ALA A 66 -5.02 -0.11 -8.46
N ALA A 67 -6.16 0.57 -8.36
CA ALA A 67 -7.10 0.72 -9.47
C ALA A 67 -6.48 1.47 -10.68
N GLN A 68 -5.72 2.54 -10.42
CA GLN A 68 -5.06 3.30 -11.47
C GLN A 68 -4.05 2.47 -12.26
N VAL A 69 -3.32 1.59 -11.58
CA VAL A 69 -2.33 0.70 -12.21
C VAL A 69 -3.02 -0.41 -12.99
N GLU A 70 -4.12 -0.99 -12.45
CA GLU A 70 -4.92 -2.01 -13.14
C GLU A 70 -5.56 -1.47 -14.44
N GLU A 71 -6.12 -0.26 -14.42
CA GLU A 71 -6.72 0.38 -15.60
C GLU A 71 -5.72 0.73 -16.72
N GLN A 72 -4.43 0.90 -16.39
CA GLN A 72 -3.40 1.25 -17.39
C GLN A 72 -2.88 0.05 -18.20
N GLU A 73 -3.13 -1.17 -17.74
CA GLU A 73 -2.66 -2.41 -18.39
C GLU A 73 -3.79 -3.34 -18.88
N GLY A 74 -5.05 -2.89 -18.75
CA GLY A 74 -6.26 -3.57 -19.23
C GLY A 74 -6.66 -3.24 -20.67
#